data_AF-A0A520UPG6-F1
#
_entry.id   AF-A0A520UPG6-F1
#
_cell.length_a   1.000
_cell.length_b   1.000
_cell.length_c   1.000
_cell.angle_alpha   90.00
_cell.angle_beta   90.00
_cell.angle_gamma   90.00
#
_symmetry.space_group_name_H-M   'P 1'
#
loop_
_entity.id
_entity.type
_entity.pdbx_description
1 polymer ?
#
loop_
_entity_poly.entity_id
_entity_poly.type
_entity_poly.pdbx_seq_one_letter_code
_entity_poly.pdbx_strand_id
1 'polypeptide(L)'
;MRDSLKKIILGKFLINEGSIKNWGYVFFLFAICLIMIYSSHSVDSKIIKIGDLKNEISVLQSKFINKRKEVMILKMESNVSLVMDDRNIKSSTTPPKKIIIE
;
A
#
# COMPACT_ATOMS: atom_id res chain seq x y z
N MET A 1 4.87 -48.61 23.08
CA MET A 1 4.65 -47.30 22.42
C MET A 1 3.28 -47.17 21.76
N ARG A 2 2.81 -48.16 20.96
CA ARG A 2 1.47 -48.11 20.30
C ARG A 2 0.29 -47.91 21.27
N ASP A 3 0.31 -48.50 22.45
CA ASP A 3 -0.83 -48.41 23.38
C ASP A 3 -0.95 -47.06 24.10
N SER A 4 0.16 -46.33 24.28
CA SER A 4 0.13 -44.99 24.85
C SER A 4 -0.46 -43.98 23.85
N LEU A 5 -0.10 -44.09 22.56
CA LEU A 5 -0.70 -43.28 21.50
C LEU A 5 -2.20 -43.57 21.35
N LYS A 6 -2.59 -44.84 21.40
CA LYS A 6 -4.01 -45.23 21.39
C LYS A 6 -4.78 -44.61 22.57
N LYS A 7 -4.24 -44.65 23.79
CA LYS A 7 -4.90 -44.06 24.97
C LYS A 7 -5.09 -42.53 24.87
N ILE A 8 -4.17 -41.83 24.21
CA ILE A 8 -4.27 -40.39 23.92
C ILE A 8 -5.36 -40.14 22.86
N ILE A 9 -5.35 -40.89 21.76
CA ILE A 9 -6.32 -40.77 20.66
C ILE A 9 -7.74 -41.14 21.11
N LEU A 10 -7.89 -42.18 21.95
CA LEU A 10 -9.17 -42.58 22.53
C LEU A 10 -9.65 -41.63 23.66
N GLY A 11 -8.94 -40.53 23.92
CA GLY A 11 -9.41 -39.51 24.87
C GLY A 11 -9.39 -39.95 26.33
N LYS A 12 -8.64 -41.00 26.70
CA LYS A 12 -8.57 -41.47 28.09
C LYS A 12 -7.98 -40.41 29.03
N PHE A 13 -7.23 -39.44 28.48
CA PHE A 13 -6.75 -38.24 29.15
C PHE A 13 -7.87 -37.29 29.62
N LEU A 14 -9.03 -37.32 28.96
CA LEU A 14 -10.19 -36.45 29.23
C LEU A 14 -11.23 -37.09 30.18
N ILE A 15 -11.11 -38.39 30.46
CA ILE A 15 -12.14 -39.20 31.17
C ILE A 15 -11.63 -39.73 32.53
N ASN A 16 -10.32 -39.80 32.77
CA ASN A 16 -9.79 -40.25 34.06
C ASN A 16 -10.14 -39.27 35.21
N GLU A 17 -10.25 -39.80 36.44
CA GLU A 17 -10.77 -39.17 37.68
C GLU A 17 -10.08 -37.86 38.16
N GLY A 18 -9.14 -37.29 37.40
CA GLY A 18 -8.52 -35.97 37.63
C GLY A 18 -8.64 -35.00 36.45
N SER A 19 -9.51 -35.26 35.47
CA SER A 19 -9.52 -34.58 34.16
C SER A 19 -10.04 -33.14 34.15
N ILE A 20 -10.49 -32.58 35.27
CA ILE A 20 -10.98 -31.20 35.31
C ILE A 20 -9.91 -30.20 34.83
N LYS A 21 -8.64 -30.47 35.12
CA LYS A 21 -7.49 -29.64 34.72
C LYS A 21 -7.18 -29.73 33.22
N ASN A 22 -7.50 -30.85 32.58
CA ASN A 22 -7.25 -31.09 31.16
C ASN A 22 -8.29 -30.40 30.27
N TRP A 23 -9.53 -30.26 30.77
CA TRP A 23 -10.59 -29.50 30.09
C TRP A 23 -10.25 -28.02 29.95
N GLY A 24 -9.62 -27.41 30.96
CA GLY A 24 -9.12 -26.03 30.87
C GLY A 24 -8.07 -25.84 29.77
N TYR A 25 -7.21 -26.83 29.55
CA TYR A 25 -6.20 -26.80 28.48
C TYR A 25 -6.83 -26.90 27.08
N VAL A 26 -7.87 -27.73 26.92
CA VAL A 26 -8.62 -27.81 25.65
C VAL A 26 -9.32 -26.49 25.35
N PHE A 27 -9.96 -25.87 26.34
CA PHE A 27 -10.59 -24.57 26.18
C PHE A 27 -9.57 -23.48 25.81
N PHE A 28 -8.38 -23.51 26.41
CA PHE A 28 -7.29 -22.59 26.09
C PHE A 28 -6.84 -22.72 24.63
N LEU A 29 -6.63 -23.95 24.13
CA LEU A 29 -6.29 -24.18 22.72
C LEU A 29 -7.41 -23.75 21.77
N PHE A 30 -8.67 -24.00 22.13
CA PHE A 30 -9.81 -23.55 21.36
C PHE A 30 -9.89 -22.01 21.29
N ALA A 31 -9.66 -21.33 22.41
CA ALA A 31 -9.61 -19.87 22.45
C ALA A 31 -8.50 -19.30 21.57
N ILE A 32 -7.29 -19.88 21.59
CA ILE A 32 -6.20 -19.48 20.68
C ILE A 32 -6.60 -19.69 19.21
N CYS A 33 -7.24 -20.81 18.90
CA CYS A 33 -7.70 -21.10 17.54
C CYS A 33 -8.71 -20.05 17.06
N LEU A 34 -9.67 -19.67 17.91
CA LEU A 34 -10.62 -18.59 17.62
C LEU A 34 -9.92 -17.24 17.41
N ILE A 35 -8.93 -16.90 18.25
CA ILE A 35 -8.14 -15.68 18.12
C ILE A 35 -7.38 -15.66 16.78
N MET A 36 -6.81 -16.80 16.35
CA MET A 36 -6.11 -16.90 15.06
C MET A 36 -7.06 -16.69 13.88
N ILE A 37 -8.24 -17.33 13.89
CA ILE A 37 -9.24 -17.18 12.83
C ILE A 37 -9.68 -15.71 12.73
N TYR A 38 -10.00 -15.09 13.86
CA TYR A 38 -10.40 -13.69 13.91
C TYR A 38 -9.30 -12.75 13.41
N SER A 39 -8.05 -12.98 13.85
CA SER A 39 -6.90 -12.19 13.42
C SER A 39 -6.67 -12.29 11.92
N SER A 40 -6.72 -13.50 11.35
CA SER A 40 -6.55 -13.72 9.90
C SER A 40 -7.57 -12.92 9.10
N HIS A 41 -8.85 -12.99 9.47
CA HIS A 41 -9.91 -12.30 8.73
C HIS A 41 -9.79 -10.76 8.79
N SER A 42 -9.24 -10.23 9.89
CA SER A 42 -8.93 -8.80 10.04
C SER A 42 -7.76 -8.36 9.16
N VAL A 43 -6.74 -9.21 9.04
CA VAL A 43 -5.58 -8.98 8.16
C VAL A 43 -6.02 -8.96 6.70
N ASP A 44 -6.85 -9.92 6.27
CA ASP A 44 -7.35 -9.99 4.89
C ASP A 44 -8.10 -8.72 4.48
N SER A 45 -8.96 -8.21 5.38
CA SER A 45 -9.70 -6.97 5.15
C SER A 45 -8.79 -5.75 5.00
N LYS A 46 -7.65 -5.74 5.71
CA LYS A 46 -6.64 -4.68 5.58
C LYS A 46 -5.85 -4.80 4.28
N ILE A 47 -5.53 -6.01 3.85
CA ILE A 47 -4.81 -6.26 2.59
C ILE A 47 -5.61 -5.73 1.40
N ILE A 48 -6.92 -5.97 1.37
CA ILE A 48 -7.80 -5.43 0.31
C ILE A 48 -7.71 -3.91 0.25
N LYS A 49 -7.88 -3.24 1.41
CA LYS A 49 -7.76 -1.77 1.50
C LYS A 49 -6.39 -1.26 1.05
N ILE A 50 -5.32 -1.96 1.40
CA ILE A 50 -3.96 -1.61 0.96
C ILE A 50 -3.84 -1.72 -0.57
N GLY A 51 -4.46 -2.73 -1.18
CA GLY A 51 -4.55 -2.87 -2.63
C GLY A 51 -5.24 -1.67 -3.30
N ASP A 52 -6.37 -1.24 -2.75
CA ASP A 52 -7.13 -0.09 -3.26
C ASP A 52 -6.31 1.21 -3.16
N LEU A 53 -5.69 1.47 -2.00
CA LEU A 53 -4.83 2.64 -1.80
C LEU A 53 -3.61 2.62 -2.74
N LYS A 54 -3.03 1.45 -2.99
CA LYS A 54 -1.90 1.31 -3.92
C LYS A 54 -2.30 1.68 -5.35
N ASN A 55 -3.49 1.27 -5.78
CA ASN A 55 -4.03 1.65 -7.09
C ASN A 55 -4.25 3.16 -7.18
N GLU A 56 -4.80 3.78 -6.14
CA GLU A 56 -4.99 5.23 -6.08
C GLU A 56 -3.67 5.99 -6.21
N ILE A 57 -2.63 5.56 -5.47
CA ILE A 57 -1.28 6.15 -5.55
C ILE A 57 -0.72 6.03 -6.97
N SER A 58 -0.88 4.87 -7.61
CA SER A 58 -0.41 4.66 -8.99
C SER A 58 -1.08 5.62 -9.97
N VAL A 59 -2.40 5.77 -9.87
CA VAL A 59 -3.17 6.71 -10.70
C VAL A 59 -2.69 8.15 -10.48
N LEU A 60 -2.46 8.54 -9.23
CA LEU A 60 -1.99 9.88 -8.87
C LEU A 60 -0.59 10.17 -9.43
N GLN A 61 0.31 9.19 -9.36
CA GLN A 61 1.65 9.28 -9.95
C GLN A 61 1.60 9.44 -11.47
N SER A 62 0.75 8.65 -12.15
CA SER A 62 0.53 8.81 -13.59
C SER A 62 0.01 10.21 -13.94
N LYS A 63 -0.94 10.74 -13.16
CA LYS A 63 -1.47 12.11 -13.33
C LYS A 63 -0.39 13.17 -13.12
N PHE A 64 0.46 13.01 -12.11
CA PHE A 64 1.57 13.92 -11.85
C PHE A 64 2.57 13.95 -13.01
N ILE A 65 2.96 12.78 -13.54
CA ILE A 65 3.89 12.68 -14.68
C ILE A 65 3.28 13.36 -15.92
N ASN A 66 1.99 13.11 -16.20
CA ASN A 66 1.30 13.75 -17.31
C ASN A 66 1.25 15.27 -17.17
N LYS A 67 0.90 15.79 -15.98
CA LYS A 67 0.89 17.24 -15.74
C LYS A 67 2.28 17.86 -15.83
N ARG A 68 3.30 17.19 -15.31
CA ARG A 68 4.70 17.64 -15.46
C ARG A 68 5.11 17.75 -16.93
N LYS A 69 4.75 16.75 -17.74
CA LYS A 69 5.00 16.76 -19.19
C LYS A 69 4.27 17.93 -19.88
N GLU A 70 3.01 18.15 -19.54
CA GLU A 70 2.22 19.27 -20.07
C GLU A 70 2.88 20.63 -19.77
N VAL A 71 3.29 20.85 -18.52
CA VAL A 71 4.00 22.08 -18.12
C VAL A 71 5.33 22.23 -18.87
N MET A 72 6.07 21.15 -19.09
CA MET A 72 7.31 21.19 -19.85
C MET A 72 7.08 21.62 -21.30
N ILE A 73 6.04 21.09 -21.95
CA ILE A 73 5.67 21.45 -23.32
C ILE A 73 5.26 22.94 -23.38
N LEU A 74 4.46 23.40 -22.41
CA LEU A 74 4.04 24.80 -22.34
C LEU A 74 5.21 25.77 -22.11
N LYS A 75 6.23 25.36 -21.35
CA LYS A 75 7.45 26.16 -21.10
C LYS A 75 8.47 26.09 -22.22
N MET A 76 8.30 25.21 -23.21
CA MET A 76 9.26 25.03 -24.28
C MET A 76 9.36 26.31 -25.10
N GLU A 77 10.58 26.83 -25.27
CA GLU A 77 10.83 28.12 -25.92
C GLU A 77 10.23 28.20 -27.32
N SER A 78 10.30 27.11 -28.10
CA SER A 78 9.67 27.04 -29.41
C SER A 78 8.14 27.10 -29.35
N ASN A 79 7.51 26.53 -28.32
CA ASN A 79 6.06 26.63 -28.13
C ASN A 79 5.66 28.05 -27.73
N VAL A 80 6.43 28.67 -26.83
CA VAL A 80 6.25 30.07 -26.44
C VAL A 80 6.45 31.00 -27.63
N SER A 81 7.50 30.80 -28.45
CA SER A 81 7.78 31.60 -29.65
C SER A 81 6.63 31.53 -30.65
N LEU A 82 6.08 30.34 -30.92
CA LEU A 82 4.93 30.16 -31.81
C LEU A 82 3.69 30.93 -31.32
N VAL A 83 3.40 30.89 -30.01
CA VAL A 83 2.26 31.62 -29.43
C VAL A 83 2.49 33.13 -29.41
N MET A 84 3.75 33.57 -29.29
CA MET A 84 4.13 34.99 -29.27
C MET A 84 4.19 35.61 -30.68
N ASP A 85 4.38 34.80 -31.73
CA ASP A 85 4.31 35.24 -33.13
C ASP A 85 2.93 35.80 -33.48
N ASP A 86 1.84 35.18 -33.01
CA ASP A 86 0.46 35.71 -33.16
C ASP A 86 0.28 37.10 -32.53
N ARG A 87 1.13 37.43 -31.54
CA ARG A 87 1.14 38.72 -30.84
C ARG A 87 2.15 39.71 -31.43
N ASN A 88 2.78 39.37 -32.56
CA ASN A 88 3.89 40.12 -33.19
C ASN A 88 5.12 40.30 -32.28
N ILE A 89 5.30 39.47 -31.25
CA ILE A 89 6.45 39.52 -30.35
C ILE A 89 7.50 38.53 -30.84
N LYS A 90 8.67 39.03 -31.26
CA LYS A 90 9.77 38.22 -31.79
C LYS A 90 10.86 38.01 -30.74
N SER A 91 11.50 36.84 -30.79
CA SER A 91 12.70 36.57 -30.01
C SER A 91 13.85 37.50 -30.44
N SER A 92 14.50 38.12 -29.46
CA SER A 92 15.68 38.96 -29.69
C SER A 92 16.88 38.09 -30.03
N THR A 93 17.46 38.28 -31.21
CA THR A 93 18.74 37.66 -31.61
C THR A 93 19.95 38.40 -31.04
N THR A 94 19.76 39.64 -30.57
CA THR A 94 20.81 40.45 -29.96
C THR A 94 20.78 40.31 -28.43
N PRO A 95 21.93 40.04 -27.79
CA PRO A 95 22.00 39.93 -26.33
C PRO A 95 21.70 41.28 -25.65
N PRO A 96 21.06 41.29 -24.48
CA PRO A 96 20.73 42.51 -23.75
C PRO A 96 22.00 43.19 -23.21
N LYS A 97 22.06 44.52 -23.30
CA LYS A 97 23.14 45.32 -22.69
C LYS A 97 22.80 45.63 -21.24
N LYS A 98 23.75 45.39 -20.33
CA LYS A 98 23.65 45.84 -18.94
C LYS A 98 23.81 47.35 -18.90
N ILE A 99 22.75 48.06 -18.49
CA ILE A 99 22.83 49.49 -18.21
C ILE A 99 23.34 49.61 -16.77
N ILE A 100 24.53 50.17 -16.60
CA ILE A 100 25.06 50.57 -15.30
C ILE A 100 24.83 52.07 -15.21
N ILE A 101 24.11 52.50 -14.18
CA ILE A 101 23.92 53.91 -13.86
C ILE A 101 25.00 54.20 -12.81
N GLU A 102 25.88 55.16 -13.11
CA GLU A 102 26.85 55.68 -12.12
C GLU A 102 26.15 56.50 -11.04
#